data_AF-A0A3D0MTV9-F1
#
_entry.id   AF-A0A3D0MTV9-F1
#
_cell.length_a   1.000
_cell.length_b   1.000
_cell.length_c   1.000
_cell.angle_alpha   90.00
_cell.angle_beta   90.00
_cell.angle_gamma   90.00
#
_symmetry.space_group_name_H-M   'P 1'
#
loop_
_entity.id
_entity.type
_entity.pdbx_description
1 polymer ?
#
loop_
_entity_poly.entity_id
_entity_poly.type
_entity_poly.pdbx_seq_one_letter_code
_entity_poly.pdbx_strand_id
1 'polypeptide(L)' 'MEHHIKRDQVIYAMSNSHEAVKHVQPGDRIVFETEDCFSHKITLPEHRLSSDFDYSIVNPATG' A
#
# COMPACT_ATOMS: atom_id res chain seq x y z
N MET A 1 21.81 -6.11 -4.17
CA MET A 1 21.12 -6.99 -3.19
C MET A 1 19.63 -6.95 -3.48
N GLU A 2 18.85 -7.92 -3.00
CA GLU A 2 17.40 -7.90 -3.11
C GLU A 2 16.75 -7.67 -1.74
N HIS A 3 15.76 -6.79 -1.68
CA HIS A 3 14.96 -6.48 -0.49
C HIS A 3 13.48 -6.74 -0.76
N HIS A 4 12.76 -7.16 0.26
CA HIS A 4 11.32 -7.39 0.20
C HIS A 4 10.63 -6.50 1.21
N ILE A 5 9.64 -5.72 0.76
CA ILE A 5 8.82 -4.84 1.60
C ILE A 5 7.39 -5.37 1.53
N LYS A 6 6.89 -5.79 2.68
CA LYS A 6 5.58 -6.42 2.83
C LYS A 6 4.44 -5.40 2.77
N ARG A 7 3.27 -5.88 2.35
CA ARG A 7 2.03 -5.09 2.16
C ARG A 7 1.35 -4.60 3.44
N ASP A 8 1.89 -4.91 4.62
CA ASP A 8 1.43 -4.39 5.91
C ASP A 8 2.04 -3.02 6.26
N GLN A 9 3.02 -2.55 5.48
CA GLN A 9 3.68 -1.26 5.64
C GLN A 9 3.12 -0.26 4.62
N VAL A 10 1.94 0.30 4.91
CA VAL A 10 1.19 1.15 3.96
C VAL A 10 0.92 2.55 4.49
N ILE A 11 0.93 3.51 3.56
CA ILE A 11 0.48 4.89 3.76
C ILE A 11 -0.69 5.20 2.81
N TYR A 12 -1.55 6.14 3.23
CA TYR A 12 -2.73 6.59 2.45
C TYR A 12 -2.64 8.06 2.00
N ALA A 13 -1.55 8.73 2.39
CA ALA A 13 -1.20 10.06 1.93
C ALA A 13 0.33 10.12 1.83
N MET A 14 0.87 10.87 0.87
CA MET A 14 2.31 11.12 0.82
C MET A 14 2.65 12.27 1.79
N SER A 15 3.56 12.03 2.73
CA SER A 15 4.01 13.02 3.72
C SER A 15 5.49 12.84 4.04
N ASN A 16 6.18 13.95 4.30
CA ASN A 16 7.56 13.94 4.79
C ASN A 16 7.68 13.56 6.28
N SER A 17 6.54 13.39 6.97
CA SER A 17 6.48 12.97 8.37
C SER A 17 6.53 11.45 8.55
N HIS A 18 6.44 10.66 7.48
CA HIS A 18 6.52 9.20 7.58
C HIS A 18 7.95 8.75 7.84
N GLU A 19 8.08 7.77 8.74
CA GLU A 19 9.35 7.07 8.93
C GLU A 19 9.62 6.16 7.72
N ALA A 20 10.88 6.07 7.30
CA ALA A 20 11.26 5.22 6.19
C ALA A 20 11.19 3.73 6.59
N VAL A 21 10.46 2.91 5.82
CA VAL A 21 10.37 1.46 6.08
C VAL A 21 11.66 0.70 5.73
N LYS A 22 12.49 1.26 4.84
CA LYS A 22 13.76 0.65 4.42
C LYS A 22 14.74 1.69 3.84
N HIS A 23 16.01 1.54 4.18
CA HIS A 23 17.13 2.20 3.50
C HIS A 23 17.87 1.17 2.63
N VAL A 24 18.21 1.53 1.39
CA VAL A 24 18.85 0.66 0.40
C VAL A 24 20.03 1.36 -0.28
N GLN A 25 20.85 0.61 -1.01
CA GLN A 25 21.95 1.17 -1.79
C GLN A 25 21.59 1.33 -3.27
N PRO A 26 22.17 2.31 -3.99
CA PRO A 26 22.03 2.41 -5.43
C PRO A 26 22.39 1.08 -6.14
N GLY A 27 21.49 0.62 -7.02
CA GLY A 27 21.63 -0.66 -7.72
C GLY A 27 21.02 -1.87 -7.01
N ASP A 28 20.49 -1.70 -5.79
CA ASP A 28 19.66 -2.73 -5.18
C ASP A 28 18.32 -2.93 -5.91
N ARG A 29 17.81 -4.16 -5.87
CA ARG A 29 16.46 -4.51 -6.33
C ARG A 29 15.52 -4.55 -5.13
N ILE A 30 14.33 -3.99 -5.28
CA ILE A 30 13.29 -4.06 -4.25
C ILE A 30 12.06 -4.73 -4.85
N VAL A 31 11.51 -5.69 -4.10
CA VAL A 31 10.21 -6.29 -4.36
C VAL A 31 9.23 -5.70 -3.35
N PHE A 32 8.23 -4.97 -3.84
CA PHE A 32 7.14 -4.45 -3.03
C PHE A 32 5.94 -5.37 -3.18
N GLU A 33 5.41 -5.85 -2.06
CA GLU A 33 4.07 -6.42 -2.02
C GLU A 33 3.06 -5.27 -1.92
N THR A 34 2.06 -5.24 -2.79
CA THR A 34 1.06 -4.17 -2.84
C THR A 34 -0.33 -4.71 -2.55
N GLU A 35 -1.17 -3.87 -1.95
CA GLU A 35 -2.62 -4.04 -1.94
C GLU A 35 -3.20 -3.48 -3.25
N ASP A 36 -4.43 -3.85 -3.61
CA ASP A 36 -5.15 -3.13 -4.67
C ASP A 36 -5.62 -1.75 -4.20
N CYS A 37 -6.09 -0.89 -5.10
CA CYS A 37 -6.52 0.47 -4.75
C CYS A 37 -7.72 0.54 -3.81
N PHE A 38 -8.38 -0.59 -3.53
CA PHE A 38 -9.51 -0.72 -2.63
C PHE A 38 -9.16 -1.51 -1.37
N SER A 39 -7.88 -1.74 -1.08
CA SER A 39 -7.40 -2.52 0.09
C SER A 39 -8.11 -3.87 0.22
N HIS A 40 -8.32 -4.54 -0.91
CA HIS A 40 -9.01 -5.83 -1.02
C HIS A 40 -10.43 -5.84 -0.41
N LYS A 41 -11.11 -4.68 -0.35
CA LYS A 41 -12.50 -4.61 0.15
C LYS A 41 -13.54 -5.02 -0.89
N ILE A 42 -13.19 -5.03 -2.17
CA ILE A 42 -14.06 -5.48 -3.26
C ILE A 42 -13.64 -6.89 -3.67
N THR A 43 -14.27 -7.91 -3.07
CA THR A 43 -13.94 -9.32 -3.30
C THR A 43 -15.01 -10.09 -4.06
N LEU A 44 -16.23 -9.53 -4.15
CA LEU A 44 -17.37 -10.14 -4.82
C LEU A 44 -17.99 -9.16 -5.86
N PRO A 45 -18.54 -9.67 -6.98
CA PRO A 45 -19.16 -8.83 -8.02
C PRO A 45 -20.32 -7.95 -7.54
N GLU A 46 -20.96 -8.28 -6.44
CA GLU A 46 -22.04 -7.51 -5.81
C GLU A 46 -21.54 -6.38 -4.90
N HIS A 47 -20.26 -6.34 -4.53
CA HIS A 47 -19.72 -5.23 -3.75
C HIS A 47 -19.80 -3.93 -4.57
N ARG A 48 -20.16 -2.85 -3.90
CA ARG A 48 -20.33 -1.52 -4.52
C ARG A 48 -19.58 -0.49 -3.69
N LEU A 49 -19.03 0.51 -4.39
CA LEU A 49 -18.63 1.76 -3.78
C LEU A 49 -19.90 2.52 -3.38
N SER A 50 -20.26 2.45 -2.11
CA SER A 50 -21.43 3.12 -1.54
C SER A 50 -20.99 4.20 -0.56
N SER A 51 -21.95 4.87 0.08
CA SER A 51 -21.68 5.81 1.18
C SER A 51 -20.98 5.15 2.36
N ASP A 52 -21.19 3.85 2.54
CA ASP A 52 -20.73 3.09 3.70
C ASP A 52 -19.37 2.42 3.43
N PHE A 53 -18.80 2.64 2.24
CA PHE A 53 -17.46 2.19 1.92
C PHE A 53 -16.41 3.00 2.72
N ASP A 54 -15.41 2.32 3.26
CA ASP A 54 -14.32 2.99 3.98
C ASP A 54 -13.32 3.61 2.98
N TYR A 55 -13.53 4.89 2.67
CA TYR A 55 -12.63 5.65 1.80
C TYR A 55 -11.31 6.02 2.47
N SER A 56 -11.16 5.87 3.79
CA SER A 56 -9.92 6.21 4.49
C SER A 56 -8.77 5.26 4.17
N ILE A 57 -9.09 4.10 3.59
CA ILE A 57 -8.15 3.04 3.22
C ILE A 57 -8.05 2.85 1.70
N VAL A 58 -8.44 3.85 0.90
CA VAL A 58 -8.31 3.80 -0.57
C VAL A 58 -6.91 4.22 -0.99
N ASN A 59 -6.39 3.60 -2.05
CA ASN A 59 -5.03 3.81 -2.57
C ASN A 59 -3.91 3.59 -1.53
N PRO A 60 -3.85 2.41 -0.87
CA PRO A 60 -2.69 2.05 -0.06
C PRO A 60 -1.42 2.06 -0.93
N ALA A 61 -0.37 2.73 -0.46
CA ALA A 61 0.95 2.68 -1.05
C ALA A 61 1.93 2.02 -0.07
N THR A 62 2.59 0.94 -0.49
CA THR A 62 3.59 0.25 0.32
C THR A 62 4.89 1.05 0.36
N GLY A 63 5.35 1.44 1.55
CA GLY A 63 6.58 2.25 1.69
C GLY A 63 6.64 3.11 2.94
#